data_AF-A0A151QLJ4-F1
#
_entry.id   AF-A0A151QLJ4-F1
#
_cell.length_a   1.000
_cell.length_b   1.000
_cell.length_c   1.000
_cell.angle_alpha   90.00
_cell.angle_beta   90.00
_cell.angle_gamma   90.00
#
_symmetry.space_group_name_H-M   'P 1'
#
loop_
_entity.id
_entity.type
_entity.pdbx_description
1 polymer ?
#
loop_
_entity_poly.entity_id
_entity_poly.type
_entity_poly.pdbx_seq_one_letter_code
_entity_poly.pdbx_strand_id
1 'polypeptide(L)'
;MKDHLKPLLLTLMIEGIEVNKVLVDGGAAINILPQTLLKRFGKTLEDLKPHNILISDYAGKSSQPEGMILLNVQIGSVRRTTMFIVTPSKANFNVLLGREWIHGMGAVPSVVHHKIFFWNDDEQLEVLDVDQKEYETGMYFADQQITAFARTKPFDATDPDVLEAEEGVKKTFCWDVRRGFVIHRAEIESAQVRE
;
A
#
# COMPACT_ATOMS: atom_id res chain seq x y z
N MET A 1 14.83 13.08 -19.51
CA MET A 1 14.33 11.70 -19.35
C MET A 1 14.81 11.01 -18.05
N LYS A 2 15.79 11.56 -17.30
CA LYS A 2 16.29 10.96 -16.05
C LYS A 2 15.36 11.13 -14.83
N ASP A 3 14.43 12.08 -14.87
CA ASP A 3 13.51 12.37 -13.74
C ASP A 3 12.22 11.53 -13.70
N HIS A 4 12.02 10.60 -14.64
CA HIS A 4 10.77 9.79 -14.75
C HIS A 4 10.89 8.36 -14.23
N LEU A 5 12.06 7.94 -13.72
CA LEU A 5 12.30 6.58 -13.22
C LEU A 5 12.31 6.51 -11.70
N LYS A 6 11.81 7.55 -11.02
CA LYS A 6 11.81 7.60 -9.56
C LYS A 6 10.72 6.66 -9.02
N PRO A 7 11.02 5.84 -8.01
CA PRO A 7 9.99 5.05 -7.33
C PRO A 7 9.02 5.94 -6.57
N LEU A 8 7.82 5.41 -6.30
CA LEU A 8 6.81 6.11 -5.49
C LEU A 8 7.14 5.93 -4.00
N LEU A 9 7.93 6.85 -3.46
CA LEU A 9 8.37 6.86 -2.05
C LEU A 9 7.60 7.91 -1.24
N LEU A 10 6.97 7.49 -0.15
CA LEU A 10 6.26 8.37 0.76
C LEU A 10 7.00 8.52 2.08
N THR A 11 6.58 9.55 2.82
CA THR A 11 6.74 9.61 4.27
C THR A 11 5.35 9.50 4.90
N LEU A 12 5.13 8.49 5.73
CA LEU A 12 3.86 8.21 6.40
C LEU A 12 4.04 8.07 7.90
N MET A 13 2.95 8.16 8.65
CA MET A 13 2.93 7.86 10.08
C MET A 13 2.51 6.40 10.28
N ILE A 14 3.33 5.62 10.98
CA ILE A 14 3.05 4.22 11.32
C ILE A 14 3.20 4.05 12.83
N GLU A 15 2.14 3.60 13.50
CA GLU A 15 2.06 3.56 14.98
C GLU A 15 2.46 4.89 15.65
N GLY A 16 2.08 6.01 15.04
CA GLY A 16 2.41 7.35 15.55
C GLY A 16 3.88 7.76 15.35
N ILE A 17 4.66 7.00 14.57
CA ILE A 17 6.06 7.30 14.25
C ILE A 17 6.20 7.64 12.77
N GLU A 18 6.93 8.69 12.45
CA GLU A 18 7.23 9.05 11.07
C GLU A 18 8.19 8.04 10.43
N VAL A 19 7.78 7.50 9.29
CA VAL A 19 8.53 6.55 8.49
C VAL A 19 8.66 7.10 7.08
N ASN A 20 9.90 7.43 6.70
CA ASN A 20 10.26 7.81 5.33
C ASN A 20 10.60 6.57 4.48
N LYS A 21 10.86 6.75 3.18
CA LYS A 21 11.16 5.65 2.24
C LYS A 21 10.11 4.54 2.26
N VAL A 22 8.84 4.90 2.36
CA VAL A 22 7.71 3.95 2.22
C VAL A 22 7.45 3.76 0.73
N LEU A 23 7.80 2.60 0.19
CA LEU A 23 7.62 2.27 -1.22
C LEU A 23 6.18 1.80 -1.47
N VAL A 24 5.50 2.42 -2.44
CA VAL A 24 4.22 1.94 -2.95
C VAL A 24 4.45 1.20 -4.25
N ASP A 25 4.19 -0.11 -4.26
CA ASP A 25 4.48 -1.00 -5.38
C ASP A 25 3.25 -1.82 -5.78
N GLY A 26 2.68 -1.50 -6.94
CA GLY A 26 1.60 -2.28 -7.54
C GLY A 26 2.01 -3.66 -8.03
N GLY A 27 3.31 -3.94 -8.16
CA GLY A 27 3.86 -5.26 -8.47
C GLY A 27 3.77 -6.24 -7.31
N ALA A 28 3.86 -5.76 -6.06
CA ALA A 28 3.79 -6.59 -4.87
C ALA A 28 2.35 -6.94 -4.48
N ALA A 29 2.10 -8.21 -4.14
CA ALA A 29 0.77 -8.62 -3.70
C ALA A 29 0.44 -8.17 -2.26
N ILE A 30 1.45 -8.13 -1.41
CA ILE A 30 1.34 -7.96 0.06
C ILE A 30 2.25 -6.83 0.55
N ASN A 31 1.98 -6.32 1.74
CA ASN A 31 2.83 -5.33 2.39
C ASN A 31 3.98 -6.01 3.14
N ILE A 32 5.14 -5.37 3.14
CA ILE A 32 6.37 -5.93 3.73
C ILE A 32 6.94 -4.95 4.74
N LEU A 33 7.31 -5.49 5.90
CA LEU A 33 8.03 -4.79 6.94
C LEU A 33 9.40 -5.46 7.18
N PRO A 34 10.51 -4.76 6.96
CA PRO A 34 11.82 -5.23 7.42
C PRO A 34 11.83 -5.39 8.94
N GLN A 35 12.32 -6.54 9.41
CA GLN A 35 12.40 -6.87 10.84
C GLN A 35 13.13 -5.80 11.66
N THR A 36 14.10 -5.11 11.04
CA THR A 36 14.86 -4.01 11.65
C THR A 36 13.98 -2.87 12.16
N LEU A 37 12.78 -2.68 11.59
CA LEU A 37 11.85 -1.63 12.01
C LEU A 37 10.95 -2.01 13.17
N LEU A 38 10.82 -3.30 13.54
CA LEU A 38 9.96 -3.71 14.67
C LEU A 38 10.28 -2.93 15.94
N LYS A 39 11.58 -2.82 16.26
CA LYS A 39 12.04 -2.11 17.46
C LYS A 39 11.67 -0.63 17.44
N ARG A 40 11.58 0.01 16.26
CA ARG A 40 11.14 1.40 16.18
C ARG A 40 9.70 1.55 16.64
N PHE A 41 8.84 0.58 16.34
CA PHE A 41 7.43 0.57 16.78
C PHE A 41 7.22 -0.02 18.18
N GLY A 42 8.29 -0.26 18.94
CA GLY A 42 8.20 -0.92 20.26
C GLY A 42 7.75 -2.37 20.18
N LYS A 43 7.98 -3.05 19.05
CA LYS A 43 7.61 -4.45 18.80
C LYS A 43 8.83 -5.35 18.75
N THR A 44 8.60 -6.64 18.94
CA THR A 44 9.58 -7.72 18.94
C THR A 44 9.12 -8.88 18.07
N LEU A 45 9.96 -9.91 17.93
CA LEU A 45 9.57 -11.13 17.21
C LEU A 45 8.45 -11.89 17.93
N GLU A 46 8.30 -11.72 19.24
CA GLU A 46 7.26 -12.38 20.04
C GLU A 46 5.86 -11.81 19.78
N ASP A 47 5.78 -10.57 19.27
CA ASP A 47 4.53 -9.93 18.87
C ASP A 47 4.02 -10.43 17.51
N LEU A 48 4.83 -11.21 16.77
CA LEU A 48 4.47 -11.69 15.45
C LEU A 48 3.51 -12.87 15.53
N LYS A 49 2.46 -12.82 14.71
CA LYS A 49 1.57 -13.96 14.52
C LYS A 49 2.17 -14.89 13.45
N PRO A 50 2.15 -16.22 13.66
CA PRO A 50 2.62 -17.16 12.66
C PRO A 50 1.76 -17.03 11.39
N HIS A 51 2.40 -17.11 10.22
CA HIS A 51 1.73 -17.11 8.92
C HIS A 51 2.40 -18.12 7.99
N ASN A 52 1.60 -18.74 7.12
CA ASN A 52 2.06 -19.72 6.12
C ASN A 52 2.39 -19.09 4.74
N ILE A 53 2.63 -17.78 4.66
CA ILE A 53 2.97 -17.11 3.40
C ILE A 53 4.43 -17.39 3.09
N LEU A 54 4.69 -17.86 1.88
CA LEU A 54 6.04 -17.89 1.33
C LEU A 54 6.25 -16.65 0.48
N ILE A 55 7.35 -15.93 0.71
CA ILE A 55 7.70 -14.78 -0.12
C ILE A 55 8.66 -15.24 -1.19
N SER A 56 8.20 -15.26 -2.44
CA SER A 56 9.05 -15.51 -3.60
C SER A 56 9.41 -14.20 -4.29
N ASP A 57 10.68 -14.04 -4.65
CA ASP A 57 11.14 -12.97 -5.53
C ASP A 57 10.91 -13.30 -7.01
N TYR A 58 11.27 -12.37 -7.89
CA TYR A 58 11.17 -12.55 -9.35
C TYR A 58 12.06 -13.67 -9.91
N ALA A 59 13.13 -14.04 -9.22
CA ALA A 59 14.00 -15.14 -9.59
C ALA A 59 13.42 -16.50 -9.17
N GLY A 60 12.26 -16.50 -8.50
CA GLY A 60 11.63 -17.69 -7.93
C GLY A 60 12.29 -18.16 -6.64
N LYS A 61 13.25 -17.42 -6.10
CA LYS A 61 13.84 -17.74 -4.80
C LYS A 61 12.83 -17.37 -3.73
N SER A 62 12.52 -18.35 -2.90
CA SER A 62 11.61 -18.18 -1.79
C SER A 62 12.38 -17.92 -0.50
N SER A 63 11.80 -17.09 0.34
CA SER A 63 12.25 -16.81 1.70
C SER A 63 11.09 -16.99 2.66
N GLN A 64 11.38 -17.55 3.82
CA GLN A 64 10.40 -17.70 4.88
C GLN A 64 10.33 -16.39 5.67
N PRO A 65 9.14 -15.78 5.83
CA PRO A 65 8.98 -14.62 6.68
C PRO A 65 9.10 -15.00 8.17
N GLU A 66 9.40 -14.00 9.00
CA GLU A 66 9.41 -14.14 10.46
C GLU A 66 7.99 -14.30 11.02
N GLY A 67 6.99 -13.74 10.32
CA GLY A 67 5.59 -13.79 10.69
C GLY A 67 4.81 -12.63 10.09
N MET A 68 3.62 -12.38 10.63
CA MET A 68 2.81 -11.20 10.30
C MET A 68 2.58 -10.30 11.51
N ILE A 69 2.34 -9.02 11.26
CA ILE A 69 1.98 -8.03 12.27
C ILE A 69 0.92 -7.08 11.71
N LEU A 70 0.02 -6.61 12.58
CA LEU A 70 -0.93 -5.55 12.27
C LEU A 70 -0.41 -4.22 12.83
N LEU A 71 -0.30 -3.20 11.98
CA LEU A 71 0.14 -1.86 12.37
C LEU A 71 -0.82 -0.81 11.81
N ASN A 72 -1.05 0.24 12.57
CA ASN A 72 -1.83 1.39 12.12
C ASN A 72 -0.97 2.29 11.22
N VAL A 73 -1.39 2.39 9.97
CA VAL A 73 -0.79 3.28 8.96
C VAL A 73 -1.72 4.48 8.80
N GLN A 74 -1.14 5.67 8.86
CA GLN A 74 -1.85 6.92 8.62
C GLN A 74 -1.27 7.62 7.39
N ILE A 75 -2.18 7.98 6.47
CA ILE A 75 -1.92 8.72 5.25
C ILE A 75 -2.90 9.90 5.18
N GLY A 76 -2.38 11.13 5.16
CA GLY A 76 -3.22 12.33 5.26
C GLY A 76 -4.08 12.29 6.53
N SER A 77 -5.40 12.45 6.36
CA SER A 77 -6.38 12.33 7.45
C SER A 77 -6.76 10.88 7.81
N VAL A 78 -6.49 9.92 6.92
CA VAL A 78 -7.00 8.54 7.06
C VAL A 78 -6.03 7.68 7.84
N ARG A 79 -6.55 6.93 8.81
CA ARG A 79 -5.80 5.94 9.58
C ARG A 79 -6.44 4.57 9.43
N ARG A 80 -5.66 3.57 8.99
CA ARG A 80 -6.12 2.18 8.87
C ARG A 80 -5.15 1.19 9.50
N THR A 81 -5.70 0.16 10.12
CA THR A 81 -4.92 -1.02 10.51
C THR A 81 -4.56 -1.80 9.25
N THR A 82 -3.27 -2.08 9.07
CA THR A 82 -2.72 -2.73 7.87
C THR A 82 -1.89 -3.93 8.28
N MET A 83 -2.05 -5.04 7.56
CA MET A 83 -1.26 -6.24 7.76
C MET A 83 0.08 -6.13 7.03
N PHE A 84 1.16 -6.46 7.72
CA PHE A 84 2.50 -6.57 7.16
C PHE A 84 3.07 -7.96 7.37
N ILE A 85 3.73 -8.48 6.33
CA ILE A 85 4.59 -9.64 6.47
C ILE A 85 5.99 -9.16 6.85
N VAL A 86 6.51 -9.69 7.96
CA VAL A 86 7.81 -9.32 8.48
C VAL A 86 8.90 -10.18 7.85
N THR A 87 9.95 -9.53 7.34
CA THR A 87 11.05 -10.22 6.64
C THR A 87 12.40 -9.90 7.27
N PRO A 88 13.36 -10.85 7.28
CA PRO A 88 14.71 -10.61 7.80
C PRO A 88 15.59 -9.75 6.86
N SER A 89 15.07 -9.37 5.68
CA SER A 89 15.85 -8.69 4.65
C SER A 89 16.22 -7.24 5.02
N LYS A 90 17.40 -6.82 4.56
CA LYS A 90 17.82 -5.41 4.53
C LYS A 90 17.41 -4.82 3.19
N ALA A 91 16.16 -4.37 3.10
CA ALA A 91 15.68 -3.68 1.93
C ALA A 91 16.19 -2.22 1.88
N ASN A 92 16.27 -1.65 0.67
CA ASN A 92 16.57 -0.22 0.47
C ASN A 92 15.36 0.70 0.76
N PHE A 93 14.21 0.12 1.07
CA PHE A 93 13.02 0.79 1.59
C PHE A 93 12.84 0.48 3.08
N ASN A 94 12.09 1.34 3.77
CA ASN A 94 11.75 1.12 5.17
C ASN A 94 10.46 0.30 5.31
N VAL A 95 9.49 0.52 4.43
CA VAL A 95 8.23 -0.24 4.36
C VAL A 95 7.85 -0.37 2.89
N LEU A 96 7.25 -1.50 2.51
CA LEU A 96 6.62 -1.67 1.20
C LEU A 96 5.12 -1.84 1.39
N LEU A 97 4.34 -1.02 0.69
CA LEU A 97 2.89 -1.12 0.57
C LEU A 97 2.56 -1.70 -0.81
N GLY A 98 1.99 -2.91 -0.79
CA GLY A 98 1.63 -3.64 -1.99
C GLY A 98 0.18 -3.40 -2.39
N ARG A 99 -0.32 -4.25 -3.30
CA ARG A 99 -1.70 -4.20 -3.77
C ARG A 99 -2.73 -4.38 -2.68
N GLU A 100 -2.44 -5.16 -1.63
CA GLU A 100 -3.34 -5.33 -0.49
C GLU A 100 -3.69 -3.97 0.14
N TRP A 101 -2.69 -3.16 0.48
CA TRP A 101 -2.93 -1.81 1.00
C TRP A 101 -3.52 -0.86 -0.06
N ILE A 102 -3.01 -0.89 -1.30
CA ILE A 102 -3.50 -0.02 -2.39
C ILE A 102 -5.01 -0.24 -2.62
N HIS A 103 -5.44 -1.50 -2.70
CA HIS A 103 -6.84 -1.84 -2.90
C HIS A 103 -7.67 -1.55 -1.65
N GLY A 104 -7.17 -1.91 -0.46
CA GLY A 104 -7.86 -1.64 0.81
C GLY A 104 -8.13 -0.16 1.05
N MET A 105 -7.22 0.72 0.61
CA MET A 105 -7.38 2.18 0.66
C MET A 105 -8.16 2.78 -0.51
N GLY A 106 -8.45 2.00 -1.56
CA GLY A 106 -8.93 2.54 -2.83
C GLY A 106 -7.95 3.57 -3.44
N ALA A 107 -6.66 3.40 -3.17
CA ALA A 107 -5.63 4.35 -3.55
C ALA A 107 -5.28 4.21 -5.04
N VAL A 108 -5.04 5.33 -5.70
CA VAL A 108 -4.51 5.38 -7.06
C VAL A 108 -3.10 5.96 -7.02
N PRO A 109 -2.06 5.10 -7.00
CA PRO A 109 -0.68 5.55 -7.12
C PRO A 109 -0.36 5.97 -8.55
N SER A 110 0.18 7.16 -8.73
CA SER A 110 0.63 7.66 -10.03
C SER A 110 2.13 7.97 -10.02
N VAL A 111 2.92 7.05 -10.59
CA VAL A 111 4.37 7.23 -10.75
C VAL A 111 4.70 8.40 -11.66
N VAL A 112 3.92 8.61 -12.73
CA VAL A 112 4.14 9.72 -13.68
C VAL A 112 3.96 11.08 -13.01
N HIS A 113 2.96 11.22 -12.13
CA HIS A 113 2.67 12.49 -11.44
C HIS A 113 3.35 12.58 -10.07
N HIS A 114 4.01 11.51 -9.61
CA HIS A 114 4.54 11.38 -8.25
C HIS A 114 3.52 11.78 -7.18
N LYS A 115 2.30 11.24 -7.30
CA LYS A 115 1.16 11.52 -6.43
C LYS A 115 0.40 10.24 -6.09
N ILE A 116 -0.25 10.24 -4.94
CA ILE A 116 -1.25 9.23 -4.56
C ILE A 116 -2.57 9.92 -4.33
N PHE A 117 -3.62 9.39 -4.96
CA PHE A 117 -4.98 9.84 -4.80
C PHE A 117 -5.74 8.81 -3.97
N PHE A 118 -6.51 9.24 -2.98
CA PHE A 118 -7.35 8.36 -2.17
C PHE A 118 -8.54 9.12 -1.61
N TRP A 119 -9.58 8.41 -1.20
CA TRP A 119 -10.75 9.01 -0.56
C TRP A 119 -10.58 8.93 0.96
N ASN A 120 -10.89 10.01 1.66
CA ASN A 120 -10.96 9.99 3.11
C ASN A 120 -12.32 9.52 3.62
N ASP A 121 -12.43 9.40 4.94
CA ASP A 121 -13.63 8.89 5.60
C ASP A 121 -14.83 9.87 5.43
N ASP A 122 -14.57 11.16 5.18
CA ASP A 122 -15.57 12.18 4.83
C ASP A 122 -15.93 12.19 3.33
N GLU A 123 -15.52 11.16 2.58
CA GLU A 123 -15.71 11.02 1.14
C GLU A 123 -15.11 12.15 0.29
N GLN A 124 -14.10 12.83 0.81
CA GLN A 124 -13.34 13.85 0.10
C GLN A 124 -12.08 13.23 -0.51
N LEU A 125 -11.71 13.74 -1.68
CA LEU A 125 -10.49 13.33 -2.35
C LEU A 125 -9.29 13.99 -1.66
N GLU A 126 -8.38 13.17 -1.15
CA GLU A 126 -7.07 13.61 -0.71
C GLU A 126 -5.99 13.21 -1.72
N VAL A 127 -5.01 14.09 -1.85
CA VAL A 127 -3.85 13.91 -2.72
C VAL A 127 -2.61 14.09 -1.89
N LEU A 128 -1.79 13.04 -1.81
CA LEU A 128 -0.48 13.11 -1.19
C LEU A 128 0.61 13.20 -2.27
N ASP A 129 1.47 14.20 -2.14
CA ASP A 129 2.69 14.31 -2.93
C ASP A 129 3.75 13.33 -2.40
N VAL A 130 4.44 12.68 -3.34
CA VAL A 130 5.57 11.81 -3.04
C VAL A 130 6.72 12.61 -2.44
N ASP A 131 7.50 11.98 -1.57
CA ASP A 131 8.67 12.59 -1.00
C ASP A 131 9.73 12.84 -2.09
N GLN A 132 9.99 14.12 -2.38
CA GLN A 132 10.96 14.53 -3.39
C GLN A 132 12.40 14.58 -2.88
N LYS A 133 12.64 14.24 -1.60
CA LYS A 133 14.01 14.17 -1.07
C LYS A 133 14.85 13.22 -1.91
N GLU A 134 16.03 13.67 -2.31
CA GLU A 134 16.99 12.83 -3.00
C GLU A 134 17.51 11.77 -2.02
N TYR A 135 16.95 10.57 -2.11
CA TYR A 135 17.54 9.39 -1.50
C TYR A 135 18.69 8.95 -2.40
N GLU A 136 19.92 8.90 -1.86
CA GLU A 136 21.12 8.49 -2.60
C GLU A 136 20.81 7.25 -3.42
N THR A 137 20.92 7.39 -4.75
CA THR A 137 20.64 6.36 -5.74
C THR A 137 21.80 5.37 -5.76
N GLY A 138 22.04 4.70 -4.65
CA GLY A 138 22.80 3.45 -4.62
C GLY A 138 21.82 2.30 -4.78
N MET A 139 21.78 1.66 -5.95
CA MET A 139 20.97 0.47 -6.25
C MET A 139 19.43 0.66 -6.25
N TYR A 140 18.92 1.23 -7.35
CA TYR A 140 17.63 0.80 -7.94
C TYR A 140 17.87 -0.07 -9.19
N PHE A 141 19.08 -0.64 -9.33
CA PHE A 141 19.24 -1.78 -10.22
C PHE A 141 18.29 -2.87 -9.73
N ALA A 142 17.75 -3.64 -10.68
CA ALA A 142 16.95 -4.83 -10.43
C ALA A 142 17.79 -5.93 -9.77
N ASP A 143 18.39 -5.65 -8.62
CA ASP A 143 18.86 -6.67 -7.71
C ASP A 143 17.63 -7.16 -6.96
N GLN A 144 16.89 -8.07 -7.60
CA GLN A 144 16.06 -9.20 -7.13
C GLN A 144 15.51 -9.23 -5.69
N GLN A 145 15.39 -8.12 -4.99
CA GLN A 145 15.07 -8.12 -3.57
C GLN A 145 13.62 -7.70 -3.38
N ILE A 146 12.80 -8.74 -3.52
CA ILE A 146 11.52 -8.93 -2.85
C ILE A 146 10.37 -8.09 -3.42
N THR A 147 9.81 -8.61 -4.52
CA THR A 147 8.39 -8.41 -4.83
C THR A 147 7.70 -9.73 -4.52
N ALA A 148 7.00 -9.77 -3.39
CA ALA A 148 6.39 -11.00 -2.90
C ALA A 148 5.21 -11.45 -3.77
N PHE A 149 5.36 -12.60 -4.41
CA PHE A 149 4.22 -13.40 -4.84
C PHE A 149 3.78 -14.30 -3.69
N ALA A 150 2.71 -13.92 -2.99
CA ALA A 150 2.10 -14.79 -2.00
C ALA A 150 1.38 -15.96 -2.72
N ARG A 151 1.90 -17.18 -2.59
CA ARG A 151 1.14 -18.40 -2.93
C ARG A 151 0.39 -18.84 -1.68
N THR A 152 -0.86 -18.43 -1.54
CA THR A 152 -1.75 -18.88 -0.45
C THR A 152 -2.85 -19.78 -1.01
N LYS A 153 -3.24 -20.82 -0.27
CA LYS A 153 -4.58 -21.40 -0.41
C LYS A 153 -5.61 -20.33 0.01
N PRO A 154 -6.86 -20.33 -0.52
CA PRO A 154 -7.86 -19.34 -0.13
C PRO A 154 -7.96 -19.28 1.40
N PHE A 155 -7.72 -18.10 1.96
CA PHE A 155 -7.94 -17.84 3.36
C PHE A 155 -9.26 -17.07 3.43
N ASP A 156 -10.23 -17.62 4.15
CA ASP A 156 -11.49 -16.95 4.44
C ASP A 156 -11.25 -15.85 5.48
N ALA A 157 -10.70 -14.72 5.03
CA ALA A 157 -10.74 -13.48 5.79
C ALA A 157 -12.15 -12.90 5.64
N THR A 158 -13.10 -13.42 6.40
CA THR A 158 -14.31 -12.67 6.74
C THR A 158 -13.92 -11.72 7.87
N ASP A 159 -13.40 -10.57 7.49
CA ASP A 159 -13.40 -9.40 8.35
C ASP A 159 -14.73 -8.68 8.09
N PRO A 160 -15.68 -8.69 9.05
CA PRO A 160 -16.97 -8.02 8.90
C PRO A 160 -16.85 -6.49 8.83
N ASP A 161 -15.68 -5.90 9.12
CA ASP A 161 -15.44 -4.46 9.05
C ASP A 161 -14.78 -4.02 7.71
N VAL A 162 -14.55 -4.94 6.77
CA VAL A 162 -14.09 -4.60 5.41
C VAL A 162 -15.29 -4.16 4.58
N LEU A 163 -15.59 -2.86 4.70
CA LEU A 163 -16.32 -2.02 3.77
C LEU A 163 -17.43 -2.73 3.01
N GLU A 164 -18.63 -2.72 3.58
CA GLU A 164 -19.84 -2.67 2.77
C GLU A 164 -19.63 -1.56 1.73
N ALA A 165 -19.66 -1.92 0.44
CA ALA A 165 -19.74 -0.93 -0.61
C ALA A 165 -21.06 -0.19 -0.40
N GLU A 166 -21.01 1.05 0.10
CA GLU A 166 -22.24 1.81 0.37
C GLU A 166 -23.08 1.90 -0.92
N GLU A 167 -24.31 1.39 -0.85
CA GLU A 167 -25.31 1.55 -1.89
C GLU A 167 -25.61 3.04 -2.06
N GLY A 168 -25.16 3.65 -3.17
CA GLY A 168 -25.63 4.99 -3.57
C GLY A 168 -24.59 5.97 -4.11
N VAL A 169 -23.27 5.69 -4.04
CA VAL A 169 -22.26 6.62 -4.58
C VAL A 169 -21.28 5.90 -5.52
N LYS A 170 -21.20 6.38 -6.78
CA LYS A 170 -20.21 5.90 -7.75
C LYS A 170 -19.01 6.84 -7.80
N LYS A 171 -17.86 6.37 -7.30
CA LYS A 171 -16.57 7.06 -7.38
C LYS A 171 -15.79 6.50 -8.57
N THR A 172 -15.32 7.37 -9.48
CA THR A 172 -14.63 6.94 -10.70
C THR A 172 -13.36 7.76 -10.93
N PHE A 173 -12.26 7.06 -11.18
CA PHE A 173 -11.01 7.63 -11.66
C PHE A 173 -10.92 7.40 -13.18
N CYS A 174 -10.82 8.47 -13.96
CA CYS A 174 -10.81 8.40 -15.42
C CYS A 174 -9.54 9.07 -15.97
N TRP A 175 -8.89 8.41 -16.93
CA TRP A 175 -7.82 9.04 -17.71
C TRP A 175 -8.42 9.69 -18.95
N ASP A 176 -8.48 11.02 -18.99
CA ASP A 176 -8.86 11.79 -20.18
C ASP A 176 -7.59 12.18 -20.95
N VAL A 177 -7.53 11.84 -22.24
CA VAL A 177 -6.32 12.05 -23.06
C VAL A 177 -6.01 13.53 -23.29
N ARG A 178 -6.99 14.43 -23.17
CA ARG A 178 -6.82 15.89 -23.35
C ARG A 178 -6.69 16.62 -22.01
N ARG A 179 -7.33 16.12 -20.96
CA ARG A 179 -7.42 16.79 -19.64
C ARG A 179 -6.55 16.14 -18.57
N GLY A 180 -5.96 14.97 -18.84
CA GLY A 180 -5.17 14.20 -17.88
C GLY A 180 -6.04 13.35 -16.95
N PHE A 181 -5.58 13.11 -15.73
CA PHE A 181 -6.31 12.33 -14.73
C PHE A 181 -7.50 13.16 -14.20
N VAL A 182 -8.72 12.64 -14.39
CA VAL A 182 -9.99 13.27 -13.99
C VAL A 182 -10.70 12.40 -12.96
N ILE A 183 -11.34 13.04 -11.99
CA ILE A 183 -11.95 12.37 -10.85
C ILE A 183 -13.42 12.77 -10.81
N HIS A 184 -14.30 11.77 -10.84
CA HIS A 184 -15.75 11.94 -10.83
C HIS A 184 -16.35 11.28 -9.59
N ARG A 185 -17.22 12.03 -8.91
CA ARG A 185 -18.13 11.52 -7.88
C ARG A 185 -19.55 11.78 -8.37
N ALA A 186 -20.36 10.72 -8.43
CA ALA A 186 -21.76 10.80 -8.83
C ALA A 186 -22.63 10.07 -7.81
N GLU A 187 -23.73 10.69 -7.41
CA GLU A 187 -24.80 10.04 -6.66
C GLU A 187 -25.55 9.11 -7.61
N ILE A 188 -25.75 7.85 -7.20
CA ILE A 188 -26.60 6.91 -7.92
C ILE A 188 -28.02 7.21 -7.46
N GLU A 189 -28.80 7.92 -8.27
CA GLU A 189 -30.23 8.04 -8.06
C GLU A 189 -30.84 6.63 -8.11
N SER A 190 -31.32 6.14 -6.96
CA SER A 190 -32.09 4.91 -6.87
C SER A 190 -33.33 5.06 -7.76
N ALA A 191 -33.34 4.36 -8.91
CA ALA A 191 -34.50 4.30 -9.77
C ALA A 191 -35.67 3.75 -8.95
N GLN A 192 -36.67 4.60 -8.66
CA GLN A 192 -37.93 4.17 -8.09
C GLN A 192 -38.51 3.06 -8.98
N VAL A 193 -38.54 1.84 -8.47
CA VAL A 193 -39.35 0.76 -9.01
C VAL A 193 -40.81 1.23 -8.91
N ARG A 194 -41.39 1.66 -10.03
CA ARG A 194 -42.83 1.88 -10.12
C ARG A 194 -43.50 0.51 -10.19
N GLU A 195 -44.37 0.24 -9.22
CA GLU A 195 -45.31 -0.88 -9.19
C GLU A 195 -46.19 -0.95 -10.46
#